data_AF-A0A439P3K2-F1
#
_entry.id   AF-A0A439P3K2-F1
#
_cell.length_a   1.000
_cell.length_b   1.000
_cell.length_c   1.000
_cell.angle_alpha   90.00
_cell.angle_beta   90.00
_cell.angle_gamma   90.00
#
_symmetry.space_group_name_H-M   'P 1'
#
loop_
_entity.id
_entity.type
_entity.pdbx_description
1 polymer ?
#
loop_
_entity_poly.entity_id
_entity_poly.type
_entity_poly.pdbx_seq_one_letter_code
_entity_poly.pdbx_strand_id
1 'polypeptide(L)'
;MTKPTCVPKKSWLILALTAAVGLSACKILPTPSAQGGDSANSSAFNPDRMVAEIWTPKVIPYLQQKAGPFAEVHALAKSDPAAAGAKYGNPKKQANSPWTFAVRVEGKIVAANTQSRAATIDVDVDGDGKADARVQIGPAMRGTALRDSLDFVQFNDFTNQIDFAQFGKAFNAYADKTVLSKLSRDGLEGRTAKVLGAYTIESGQELPLVTPAEAEIGPKP
;
A
#
# COMPACT_ATOMS: atom_id res chain seq x y z
N MET A 1 50.96 -31.05 42.43
CA MET A 1 50.87 -29.85 43.28
C MET A 1 51.90 -28.83 42.79
N THR A 2 51.46 -27.59 42.51
CA THR A 2 52.25 -26.36 42.23
C THR A 2 53.24 -26.41 41.06
N LYS A 3 53.29 -25.50 40.07
CA LYS A 3 52.96 -24.06 39.99
C LYS A 3 52.97 -23.63 38.48
N PRO A 4 52.63 -22.37 38.15
CA PRO A 4 52.12 -21.88 36.86
C PRO A 4 53.21 -21.36 35.89
N THR A 5 52.82 -20.93 34.68
CA THR A 5 53.25 -19.68 33.98
C THR A 5 52.68 -19.66 32.54
N CYS A 6 51.85 -18.67 32.18
CA CYS A 6 52.18 -17.38 31.55
C CYS A 6 52.54 -17.50 30.05
N VAL A 7 51.58 -17.20 29.16
CA VAL A 7 51.83 -17.02 27.72
C VAL A 7 51.86 -15.51 27.43
N PRO A 8 52.94 -14.96 26.83
CA PRO A 8 53.03 -13.54 26.58
C PRO A 8 52.31 -13.11 25.30
N LYS A 9 51.67 -11.95 25.40
CA LYS A 9 51.29 -11.06 24.29
C LYS A 9 52.49 -10.80 23.39
N LYS A 10 52.28 -10.88 22.07
CA LYS A 10 53.17 -10.26 21.08
C LYS A 10 52.36 -9.17 20.36
N SER A 11 52.58 -7.94 20.82
CA SER A 11 52.23 -6.72 20.12
C SER A 11 53.52 -6.10 19.62
N TRP A 12 53.54 -5.68 18.35
CA TRP A 12 54.23 -4.52 17.73
C TRP A 12 54.73 -4.84 16.31
N LEU A 13 54.10 -4.18 15.30
CA LEU A 13 54.60 -2.99 14.56
C LEU A 13 55.72 -3.41 13.59
N ILE A 14 55.73 -3.14 12.28
CA ILE A 14 55.62 -1.91 11.47
C ILE A 14 55.45 -2.44 10.01
N LEU A 15 54.64 -1.88 9.11
CA LEU A 15 55.10 -0.87 8.14
C LEU A 15 53.93 -0.40 7.27
N ALA A 16 53.63 0.89 7.39
CA ALA A 16 52.80 1.65 6.48
C ALA A 16 53.60 2.00 5.22
N LEU A 17 53.08 1.68 4.03
CA LEU A 17 53.16 2.51 2.82
C LEU A 17 52.40 1.80 1.69
N THR A 18 51.28 2.37 1.24
CA THR A 18 50.87 2.41 -0.19
C THR A 18 49.53 3.13 -0.28
N ALA A 19 49.62 4.43 -0.56
CA ALA A 19 48.50 5.24 -1.01
C ALA A 19 48.32 5.10 -2.52
N ALA A 20 47.07 5.28 -2.94
CA ALA A 20 46.59 5.54 -4.30
C ALA A 20 46.64 4.38 -5.30
N VAL A 21 45.45 3.92 -5.71
CA VAL A 21 44.89 3.99 -7.08
C VAL A 21 43.62 3.14 -7.12
N GLY A 22 42.50 3.71 -7.62
CA GLY A 22 41.34 2.92 -8.05
C GLY A 22 39.96 3.40 -7.60
N LEU A 23 39.64 4.70 -7.69
CA LEU A 23 38.24 5.13 -7.77
C LEU A 23 37.72 4.85 -9.19
N SER A 24 37.45 3.59 -9.47
CA SER A 24 36.80 3.13 -10.69
C SER A 24 35.30 3.34 -10.55
N ALA A 25 34.85 4.51 -11.01
CA ALA A 25 33.53 4.79 -11.58
C ALA A 25 32.34 3.96 -11.05
N CYS A 26 31.65 4.48 -10.03
CA CYS A 26 30.22 4.25 -9.91
C CYS A 26 29.57 4.83 -11.17
N LYS A 27 29.12 3.97 -12.08
CA LYS A 27 28.30 4.37 -13.22
C LYS A 27 26.99 4.91 -12.68
N ILE A 28 26.87 6.24 -12.62
CA ILE A 28 25.61 6.92 -12.35
C ILE A 28 24.66 6.52 -13.48
N LEU A 29 23.70 5.65 -13.16
CA LEU A 29 22.61 5.34 -14.06
C LEU A 29 21.75 6.61 -14.17
N PRO A 30 21.40 7.07 -15.38
CA PRO A 30 20.47 8.17 -15.54
C PRO A 30 19.16 7.81 -14.85
N THR A 31 18.76 8.59 -13.84
CA THR A 31 17.36 8.66 -13.44
C THR A 31 16.60 9.21 -14.65
N PRO A 32 15.63 8.49 -15.23
CA PRO A 32 14.83 9.06 -16.31
C PRO A 32 14.10 10.26 -15.72
N SER A 33 14.60 11.42 -16.09
CA SER A 33 13.96 12.70 -15.83
C SER A 33 12.58 12.65 -16.47
N ALA A 34 11.59 13.16 -15.74
CA ALA A 34 10.24 13.33 -16.22
C ALA A 34 10.28 14.20 -17.48
N GLN A 35 10.28 13.56 -18.64
CA GLN A 35 10.15 14.22 -19.93
C GLN A 35 9.25 13.37 -20.79
N GLY A 36 8.07 13.92 -21.06
CA GLY A 36 7.08 13.34 -21.95
C GLY A 36 7.73 13.04 -23.29
N GLY A 37 7.63 11.77 -23.69
CA GLY A 37 7.94 11.31 -25.02
C GLY A 37 6.72 10.61 -25.56
N ASP A 38 5.96 11.31 -26.41
CA ASP A 38 5.02 10.68 -27.33
C ASP A 38 5.81 9.67 -28.18
N SER A 39 5.54 8.39 -27.96
CA SER A 39 5.96 7.31 -28.85
C SER A 39 4.70 6.59 -29.32
N ALA A 40 4.06 7.18 -30.33
CA ALA A 40 3.02 6.52 -31.09
C ALA A 40 3.64 5.35 -31.89
N ASN A 41 3.07 4.16 -31.72
CA ASN A 41 3.32 2.88 -32.43
C ASN A 41 4.36 1.89 -31.86
N SER A 42 4.24 1.60 -30.57
CA SER A 42 4.05 0.21 -30.12
C SER A 42 2.70 0.16 -29.40
N SER A 43 2.11 -0.99 -29.06
CA SER A 43 1.08 -1.01 -28.02
C SER A 43 1.73 -0.61 -26.68
N ALA A 44 1.98 0.69 -26.53
CA ALA A 44 2.81 1.24 -25.47
C ALA A 44 2.12 1.01 -24.13
N PHE A 45 2.89 0.57 -23.14
CA PHE A 45 2.43 0.40 -21.77
C PHE A 45 1.71 1.69 -21.30
N ASN A 46 0.40 1.60 -21.08
CA ASN A 46 -0.44 2.70 -20.65
C ASN A 46 -1.25 2.26 -19.42
N PRO A 47 -0.71 2.45 -18.22
CA PRO A 47 -1.33 1.93 -17.00
C PRO A 47 -2.68 2.58 -16.73
N ASP A 48 -2.86 3.86 -17.05
CA ASP A 48 -4.13 4.56 -16.85
C ASP A 48 -5.26 3.94 -17.70
N ARG A 49 -4.98 3.66 -18.97
CA ARG A 49 -5.92 2.96 -19.86
C ARG A 49 -6.23 1.56 -19.36
N MET A 50 -5.18 0.79 -19.04
CA MET A 50 -5.33 -0.59 -18.55
C MET A 50 -6.20 -0.66 -17.29
N VAL A 51 -6.02 0.27 -16.33
CA VAL A 51 -6.86 0.35 -15.12
C VAL A 51 -8.30 0.69 -15.49
N ALA A 52 -8.51 1.71 -16.34
CA ALA A 52 -9.85 2.13 -16.75
C ALA A 52 -10.65 0.99 -17.41
N GLU A 53 -9.99 0.17 -18.25
CA GLU A 53 -10.61 -0.96 -18.95
C GLU A 53 -11.07 -2.07 -18.00
N ILE A 54 -10.38 -2.29 -16.88
CA ILE A 54 -10.68 -3.38 -15.94
C ILE A 54 -11.48 -2.94 -14.71
N TRP A 55 -11.55 -1.64 -14.41
CA TRP A 55 -12.09 -1.15 -13.14
C TRP A 55 -13.53 -1.62 -12.89
N THR A 56 -14.47 -1.16 -13.72
CA THR A 56 -15.89 -1.51 -13.58
C THR A 56 -16.17 -2.99 -13.88
N PRO A 57 -15.66 -3.61 -14.96
CA PRO A 57 -16.05 -4.99 -15.28
C PRO A 57 -15.33 -6.06 -14.45
N LYS A 58 -14.20 -5.77 -13.81
CA LYS A 58 -13.41 -6.78 -13.06
C LYS A 58 -13.11 -6.37 -11.62
N VAL A 59 -12.52 -5.20 -11.40
CA VAL A 59 -12.03 -4.78 -10.07
C VAL A 59 -13.19 -4.67 -9.07
N ILE A 60 -14.25 -3.93 -9.43
CA ILE A 60 -15.39 -3.72 -8.53
C ILE A 60 -16.10 -5.04 -8.20
N PRO A 61 -16.53 -5.87 -9.18
CA PRO A 61 -17.15 -7.16 -8.87
C PRO A 61 -16.27 -8.07 -8.02
N TYR A 62 -14.97 -8.11 -8.31
CA TYR A 62 -14.00 -8.91 -7.54
C TYR A 62 -13.96 -8.44 -6.09
N LEU A 63 -13.77 -7.15 -5.83
CA LEU A 63 -13.71 -6.62 -4.47
C LEU A 63 -15.04 -6.82 -3.75
N GLN A 64 -16.18 -6.62 -4.41
CA GLN A 64 -17.50 -6.87 -3.81
C GLN A 64 -17.67 -8.33 -3.40
N GLN A 65 -17.20 -9.29 -4.20
CA GLN A 65 -17.24 -10.70 -3.85
C GLN A 65 -16.24 -11.07 -2.75
N LYS A 66 -15.03 -10.51 -2.82
CA LYS A 66 -13.89 -10.91 -1.98
C LYS A 66 -13.90 -10.25 -0.60
N ALA A 67 -14.42 -9.03 -0.49
CA ALA A 67 -14.35 -8.25 0.75
C ALA A 67 -15.25 -8.80 1.86
N GLY A 68 -14.73 -8.83 3.09
CA GLY A 68 -15.52 -9.09 4.30
C GLY A 68 -15.72 -7.84 5.16
N PRO A 69 -16.56 -7.88 6.21
CA PRO A 69 -16.67 -6.81 7.20
C PRO A 69 -15.31 -6.54 7.86
N PHE A 70 -14.93 -5.27 8.00
CA PHE A 70 -13.59 -4.89 8.47
C PHE A 70 -13.20 -5.56 9.78
N ALA A 71 -14.06 -5.55 10.80
CA ALA A 71 -13.77 -6.15 12.10
C ALA A 71 -13.44 -7.65 11.99
N GLU A 72 -14.21 -8.41 11.20
CA GLU A 72 -13.97 -9.84 10.99
C GLU A 72 -12.67 -10.11 10.23
N VAL A 73 -12.44 -9.35 9.14
CA VAL A 73 -11.23 -9.49 8.32
C VAL A 73 -9.99 -9.14 9.14
N HIS A 74 -10.05 -8.05 9.91
CA HIS A 74 -8.93 -7.56 10.70
C HIS A 74 -8.61 -8.48 11.88
N ALA A 75 -9.63 -9.01 12.56
CA ALA A 75 -9.45 -10.00 13.62
C ALA A 75 -8.79 -11.28 13.08
N LEU A 76 -9.27 -11.82 11.96
CA LEU A 76 -8.68 -13.00 11.33
C LEU A 76 -7.28 -12.71 10.81
N ALA A 77 -7.04 -11.54 10.23
CA ALA A 77 -5.72 -11.16 9.74
C ALA A 77 -4.67 -11.08 10.85
N LYS A 78 -5.07 -10.74 12.08
CA LYS A 78 -4.20 -10.73 13.26
C LYS A 78 -3.92 -12.12 13.81
N SER A 79 -4.91 -13.03 13.79
CA SER A 79 -4.77 -14.37 14.37
C SER A 79 -4.21 -15.40 13.38
N ASP A 80 -4.61 -15.34 12.13
CA ASP A 80 -4.17 -16.20 11.03
C ASP A 80 -4.12 -15.42 9.69
N PRO A 81 -3.02 -14.70 9.43
CA PRO A 81 -2.85 -13.93 8.21
C PRO A 81 -2.97 -14.78 6.93
N ALA A 82 -2.62 -16.06 6.98
CA ALA A 82 -2.68 -16.94 5.81
C ALA A 82 -4.13 -17.32 5.48
N ALA A 83 -4.94 -17.67 6.49
CA ALA A 83 -6.37 -17.92 6.30
C ALA A 83 -7.11 -16.65 5.86
N ALA A 84 -6.82 -15.50 6.47
CA ALA A 84 -7.35 -14.20 6.02
C ALA A 84 -6.95 -13.92 4.57
N GLY A 85 -5.71 -14.23 4.21
CA GLY A 85 -5.15 -14.00 2.88
C GLY A 85 -5.82 -14.86 1.82
N ALA A 86 -6.08 -16.13 2.12
CA ALA A 86 -6.82 -17.02 1.25
C ALA A 86 -8.27 -16.56 1.05
N LYS A 87 -8.94 -16.15 2.14
CA LYS A 87 -10.35 -15.77 2.13
C LYS A 87 -10.59 -14.39 1.52
N TYR A 88 -9.90 -13.37 2.01
CA TYR A 88 -10.15 -11.95 1.74
C TYR A 88 -9.04 -11.25 0.97
N GLY A 89 -7.89 -11.89 0.72
CA GLY A 89 -6.75 -11.29 0.04
C GLY A 89 -6.40 -11.94 -1.30
N ASN A 90 -5.20 -11.61 -1.79
CA ASN A 90 -4.59 -12.21 -2.97
C ASN A 90 -3.69 -13.40 -2.59
N PRO A 91 -4.14 -14.66 -2.70
CA PRO A 91 -3.32 -15.83 -2.35
C PRO A 91 -2.13 -16.04 -3.29
N LYS A 92 -2.11 -15.36 -4.45
CA LYS A 92 -1.04 -15.44 -5.45
C LYS A 92 0.00 -14.32 -5.31
N LYS A 93 -0.08 -13.50 -4.26
CA LYS A 93 0.90 -12.43 -3.99
C LYS A 93 2.34 -12.97 -4.08
N GLN A 94 3.28 -12.11 -4.44
CA GLN A 94 4.69 -12.50 -4.49
C GLN A 94 5.18 -13.04 -3.13
N ALA A 95 6.15 -13.95 -3.18
CA ALA A 95 6.81 -14.44 -1.97
C ALA A 95 7.37 -13.24 -1.17
N ASN A 96 7.15 -13.25 0.14
CA ASN A 96 7.56 -12.17 1.07
C ASN A 96 6.85 -10.81 0.92
N SER A 97 5.93 -10.63 -0.04
CA SER A 97 5.04 -9.45 -0.01
C SER A 97 4.09 -9.54 1.18
N PRO A 98 3.75 -8.41 1.82
CA PRO A 98 2.77 -8.40 2.90
C PRO A 98 1.39 -8.83 2.38
N TRP A 99 0.56 -9.34 3.28
CA TRP A 99 -0.83 -9.61 2.95
C TRP A 99 -1.60 -8.32 2.75
N THR A 100 -2.48 -8.34 1.75
CA THR A 100 -3.39 -7.24 1.45
C THR A 100 -4.81 -7.82 1.37
N PHE A 101 -5.75 -7.20 2.07
CA PHE A 101 -7.09 -7.73 2.28
C PHE A 101 -8.14 -6.77 1.75
N ALA A 102 -9.13 -7.31 1.02
CA ALA A 102 -10.33 -6.59 0.64
C ALA A 102 -11.30 -6.51 1.83
N VAL A 103 -11.83 -5.31 2.09
CA VAL A 103 -12.67 -5.01 3.25
C VAL A 103 -13.85 -4.13 2.90
N ARG A 104 -14.92 -4.29 3.69
CA ARG A 104 -16.02 -3.35 3.83
C ARG A 104 -15.88 -2.64 5.16
N VAL A 105 -15.67 -1.34 5.12
CA VAL A 105 -15.67 -0.47 6.31
C VAL A 105 -17.00 0.26 6.33
N GLU A 106 -17.81 0.03 7.36
CA GLU A 106 -19.04 0.76 7.62
C GLU A 106 -19.01 1.22 9.07
N GLY A 107 -19.15 2.52 9.31
CA GLY A 107 -18.94 3.06 10.63
C GLY A 107 -19.07 4.57 10.71
N LYS A 108 -18.91 5.12 11.91
CA LYS A 108 -18.97 6.56 12.17
C LYS A 108 -17.60 7.20 12.00
N ILE A 109 -17.55 8.34 11.33
CA ILE A 109 -16.33 9.15 11.25
C ILE A 109 -16.12 9.84 12.60
N VAL A 110 -15.01 9.53 13.27
CA VAL A 110 -14.66 10.10 14.58
C VAL A 110 -13.57 11.16 14.49
N ALA A 111 -12.78 11.17 13.42
CA ALA A 111 -11.86 12.26 13.12
C ALA A 111 -11.67 12.42 11.61
N ALA A 112 -11.39 13.65 11.15
CA ALA A 112 -11.04 13.92 9.76
C ALA A 112 -9.80 14.80 9.64
N ASN A 113 -8.83 14.38 8.83
CA ASN A 113 -7.69 15.20 8.45
C ASN A 113 -7.79 15.57 6.97
N THR A 114 -8.21 16.79 6.68
CA THR A 114 -8.35 17.34 5.32
C THR A 114 -7.35 18.45 5.00
N GLN A 115 -6.37 18.69 5.88
CA GLN A 115 -5.41 19.80 5.75
C GLN A 115 -4.37 19.58 4.64
N SER A 116 -4.11 18.31 4.28
CA SER A 116 -3.14 17.94 3.24
C SER A 116 -3.81 17.18 2.10
N ARG A 117 -3.10 17.04 0.98
CA ARG A 117 -3.55 16.20 -0.14
C ARG A 117 -3.65 14.71 0.21
N ALA A 118 -2.94 14.25 1.25
CA ALA A 118 -3.05 12.90 1.78
C ALA A 118 -4.14 12.84 2.87
N ALA A 119 -5.33 13.37 2.55
CA ALA A 119 -6.42 13.49 3.49
C ALA A 119 -6.97 12.11 3.90
N THR A 120 -7.37 11.98 5.16
CA THR A 120 -7.90 10.74 5.75
C THR A 120 -9.10 11.01 6.64
N ILE A 121 -9.91 9.97 6.84
CA ILE A 121 -10.92 9.90 7.91
C ILE A 121 -10.62 8.70 8.78
N ASP A 122 -10.82 8.84 10.07
CA ASP A 122 -10.72 7.76 11.04
C ASP A 122 -12.15 7.30 11.37
N VAL A 123 -12.40 6.01 11.20
CA VAL A 123 -13.73 5.39 11.24
C VAL A 123 -13.80 4.40 12.40
N ASP A 124 -14.80 4.60 13.25
CA ASP A 124 -15.25 3.71 14.31
C ASP A 124 -16.26 2.73 13.71
N VAL A 125 -15.92 1.44 13.67
CA VAL A 125 -16.76 0.39 13.06
C VAL A 125 -17.56 -0.40 14.09
N ASP A 126 -17.22 -0.32 15.38
CA ASP A 126 -17.85 -1.09 16.46
C ASP A 126 -18.72 -0.25 17.40
N GLY A 127 -18.66 1.08 17.27
CA GLY A 127 -19.46 2.05 18.01
C GLY A 127 -18.90 2.42 19.38
N ASP A 128 -17.65 2.07 19.70
CA ASP A 128 -17.02 2.36 21.00
C ASP A 128 -16.49 3.81 21.13
N GLY A 129 -16.59 4.60 20.06
CA GLY A 129 -16.11 5.98 19.98
C GLY A 129 -14.63 6.12 19.64
N LYS A 130 -13.91 5.02 19.38
CA LYS A 130 -12.52 5.00 18.93
C LYS A 130 -12.44 4.56 17.48
N ALA A 131 -11.37 4.98 16.81
CA ALA A 131 -11.15 4.59 15.44
C ALA A 131 -10.58 3.18 15.34
N ASP A 132 -11.11 2.38 14.43
CA ASP A 132 -10.62 1.04 14.09
C ASP A 132 -9.88 1.02 12.76
N ALA A 133 -10.27 1.91 11.84
CA ALA A 133 -9.72 2.00 10.50
C ALA A 133 -9.46 3.46 10.12
N ARG A 134 -8.41 3.68 9.34
CA ARG A 134 -8.14 4.96 8.69
C ARG A 134 -8.39 4.82 7.19
N VAL A 135 -9.33 5.58 6.64
CA VAL A 135 -9.64 5.56 5.20
C VAL A 135 -8.99 6.74 4.50
N GLN A 136 -8.28 6.46 3.42
CA GLN A 136 -7.74 7.49 2.53
C GLN A 136 -8.88 8.15 1.76
N ILE A 137 -9.02 9.46 1.91
CA ILE A 137 -10.03 10.23 1.16
C ILE A 137 -9.39 11.28 0.26
N GLY A 138 -8.11 11.62 0.41
CA GLY A 138 -7.45 12.66 -0.38
C GLY A 138 -6.90 12.18 -1.73
N PRO A 139 -6.62 13.11 -2.67
CA PRO A 139 -6.11 12.79 -4.01
C PRO A 139 -4.69 12.23 -4.04
N ALA A 140 -3.93 12.36 -2.95
CA ALA A 140 -2.60 11.76 -2.82
C ALA A 140 -2.66 10.45 -2.02
N MET A 141 -3.30 9.43 -2.61
CA MET A 141 -3.38 8.10 -2.01
C MET A 141 -2.01 7.40 -2.03
N ARG A 142 -1.68 6.79 -0.90
CA ARG A 142 -0.43 6.08 -0.62
C ARG A 142 -0.61 4.58 -0.78
N GLY A 143 0.50 3.89 -1.04
CA GLY A 143 0.54 2.43 -1.11
C GLY A 143 -0.04 1.86 -2.41
N THR A 144 -0.17 0.54 -2.44
CA THR A 144 -0.60 -0.25 -3.61
C THR A 144 -1.71 -1.24 -3.28
N ALA A 145 -2.41 -1.02 -2.17
CA ALA A 145 -3.35 -1.99 -1.60
C ALA A 145 -4.45 -2.43 -2.59
N LEU A 146 -4.99 -1.52 -3.41
CA LEU A 146 -5.99 -1.91 -4.41
C LEU A 146 -5.42 -2.89 -5.43
N ARG A 147 -4.29 -2.57 -6.07
CA ARG A 147 -3.61 -3.45 -7.02
C ARG A 147 -3.26 -4.80 -6.37
N ASP A 148 -2.68 -4.77 -5.17
CA ASP A 148 -2.12 -5.95 -4.53
C ASP A 148 -3.17 -6.90 -3.95
N SER A 149 -4.40 -6.42 -3.78
CA SER A 149 -5.55 -7.22 -3.34
C SER A 149 -6.11 -8.14 -4.44
N LEU A 150 -5.75 -7.94 -5.71
CA LEU A 150 -6.36 -8.60 -6.86
C LEU A 150 -5.57 -9.85 -7.28
N ASP A 151 -6.19 -11.04 -7.23
CA ASP A 151 -5.53 -12.29 -7.61
C ASP A 151 -5.36 -12.53 -9.12
N PHE A 152 -5.89 -11.63 -9.94
CA PHE A 152 -5.73 -11.61 -11.39
C PHE A 152 -4.73 -10.54 -11.86
N VAL A 153 -4.11 -9.80 -10.95
CA VAL A 153 -3.02 -8.86 -11.24
C VAL A 153 -1.75 -9.39 -10.59
N GLN A 154 -0.84 -9.92 -11.40
CA GLN A 154 0.41 -10.49 -10.91
C GLN A 154 1.61 -9.73 -11.46
N PHE A 155 2.69 -9.67 -10.68
CA PHE A 155 3.93 -9.02 -11.12
C PHE A 155 4.44 -9.56 -12.47
N ASN A 156 4.29 -10.88 -12.69
CA ASN A 156 4.76 -11.53 -13.92
C ASN A 156 3.96 -11.15 -15.18
N ASP A 157 2.84 -10.43 -15.02
CA ASP A 157 2.08 -9.87 -16.16
C ASP A 157 2.71 -8.57 -16.68
N PHE A 158 3.78 -8.09 -16.04
CA PHE A 158 4.46 -6.83 -16.35
C PHE A 158 5.92 -7.07 -16.74
N THR A 159 6.44 -6.19 -17.60
CA THR A 159 7.82 -6.27 -18.10
C THR A 159 8.85 -6.15 -16.99
N ASN A 160 8.58 -5.29 -16.00
CA ASN A 160 9.54 -4.92 -14.97
C ASN A 160 8.84 -4.28 -13.74
N GLN A 161 9.63 -3.98 -12.71
CA GLN A 161 9.15 -3.37 -11.45
C GLN A 161 8.64 -1.94 -11.61
N ILE A 162 9.16 -1.19 -12.58
CA ILE A 162 8.71 0.19 -12.85
C ILE A 162 7.30 0.14 -13.43
N ASP A 163 7.04 -0.70 -14.43
CA ASP A 163 5.71 -0.88 -15.03
C ASP A 163 4.69 -1.30 -13.95
N PHE A 164 5.03 -2.31 -13.14
CA PHE A 164 4.14 -2.77 -12.06
C PHE A 164 3.85 -1.68 -11.03
N ALA A 165 4.84 -0.88 -10.64
CA ALA A 165 4.67 0.25 -9.72
C ALA A 165 3.83 1.37 -10.34
N GLN A 166 4.05 1.70 -11.61
CA GLN A 166 3.25 2.68 -12.35
C GLN A 166 1.79 2.24 -12.46
N PHE A 167 1.53 0.95 -12.66
CA PHE A 167 0.18 0.40 -12.64
C PHE A 167 -0.50 0.56 -11.28
N GLY A 168 0.22 0.31 -10.18
CA GLY A 168 -0.29 0.56 -8.82
C GLY A 168 -0.62 2.04 -8.57
N LYS A 169 0.20 2.96 -9.08
CA LYS A 169 -0.09 4.40 -9.02
C LYS A 169 -1.32 4.78 -9.84
N ALA A 170 -1.49 4.19 -11.03
CA ALA A 170 -2.66 4.41 -11.88
C ALA A 170 -3.96 3.94 -11.19
N PHE A 171 -3.92 2.83 -10.45
CA PHE A 171 -5.06 2.39 -9.61
C PHE A 171 -5.51 3.48 -8.63
N ASN A 172 -4.57 4.04 -7.88
CA ASN A 172 -4.84 5.10 -6.91
C ASN A 172 -5.35 6.38 -7.59
N ALA A 173 -4.75 6.77 -8.71
CA ALA A 173 -5.20 7.94 -9.47
C ALA A 173 -6.62 7.76 -10.04
N TYR A 174 -6.94 6.55 -10.50
CA TYR A 174 -8.27 6.22 -10.99
C TYR A 174 -9.32 6.22 -9.87
N ALA A 175 -8.99 5.65 -8.70
CA ALA A 175 -9.82 5.71 -7.51
C ALA A 175 -10.14 7.15 -7.10
N ASP A 176 -9.12 8.02 -7.07
CA ASP A 176 -9.32 9.43 -6.76
C ASP A 176 -10.26 10.11 -7.77
N LYS A 177 -9.96 9.97 -9.05
CA LYS A 177 -10.73 10.59 -10.14
C LYS A 177 -12.19 10.13 -10.15
N THR A 178 -12.46 8.87 -9.85
CA THR A 178 -13.80 8.30 -10.00
C THR A 178 -14.61 8.25 -8.72
N VAL A 179 -13.95 8.30 -7.56
CA VAL A 179 -14.59 8.15 -6.23
C VAL A 179 -14.26 9.35 -5.35
N LEU A 180 -12.99 9.54 -4.98
CA LEU A 180 -12.63 10.44 -3.89
C LEU A 180 -12.86 11.92 -4.20
N SER A 181 -12.60 12.34 -5.44
CA SER A 181 -12.83 13.72 -5.90
C SER A 181 -14.29 14.15 -5.81
N LYS A 182 -15.23 13.20 -5.68
CA LYS A 182 -16.68 13.45 -5.54
C LYS A 182 -17.13 13.53 -4.08
N LEU A 183 -16.27 13.15 -3.13
CA LEU A 183 -16.61 13.17 -1.71
C LEU A 183 -16.56 14.60 -1.16
N SER A 184 -17.55 14.95 -0.35
CA SER A 184 -17.51 16.18 0.45
C SER A 184 -16.32 16.17 1.39
N ARG A 185 -15.68 17.32 1.61
CA ARG A 185 -14.59 17.50 2.57
C ARG A 185 -15.03 18.17 3.87
N ASP A 186 -16.29 18.59 3.93
CA ASP A 186 -16.79 19.47 4.99
C ASP A 186 -17.69 18.73 5.97
N GLY A 187 -17.50 19.01 7.26
CA GLY A 187 -18.32 18.46 8.33
C GLY A 187 -18.37 16.94 8.28
N LEU A 188 -17.22 16.29 8.16
CA LEU A 188 -17.11 14.84 8.01
C LEU A 188 -17.37 14.10 9.32
N GLU A 189 -16.88 14.63 10.43
CA GLU A 189 -17.03 14.04 11.75
C GLU A 189 -18.50 13.90 12.15
N GLY A 190 -18.84 12.76 12.75
CA GLY A 190 -20.20 12.40 13.12
C GLY A 190 -21.00 11.70 12.01
N ARG A 191 -20.60 11.81 10.75
CA ARG A 191 -21.27 11.16 9.61
C ARG A 191 -20.89 9.68 9.51
N THR A 192 -21.69 8.91 8.80
CA THR A 192 -21.39 7.51 8.48
C THR A 192 -20.54 7.42 7.20
N ALA A 193 -19.50 6.60 7.22
CA ALA A 193 -18.74 6.20 6.03
C ALA A 193 -19.11 4.76 5.64
N LYS A 194 -19.30 4.51 4.34
CA LYS A 194 -19.42 3.18 3.75
C LYS A 194 -18.37 3.05 2.66
N VAL A 195 -17.46 2.09 2.82
CA VAL A 195 -16.28 1.98 1.98
C VAL A 195 -16.05 0.53 1.60
N LEU A 196 -15.90 0.29 0.29
CA LEU A 196 -15.29 -0.92 -0.24
C LEU A 196 -13.85 -0.59 -0.60
N GLY A 197 -12.89 -1.32 -0.06
CA GLY A 197 -11.48 -1.03 -0.31
C GLY A 197 -10.57 -2.17 0.05
N ALA A 198 -9.28 -1.86 0.10
CA ALA A 198 -8.27 -2.81 0.54
C ALA A 198 -7.26 -2.14 1.47
N TYR A 199 -6.65 -2.92 2.35
CA TYR A 199 -5.53 -2.48 3.17
C TYR A 199 -4.46 -3.56 3.25
N THR A 200 -3.21 -3.12 3.40
CA THR A 200 -2.08 -4.00 3.68
C THR A 200 -1.90 -4.12 5.18
N ILE A 201 -1.70 -5.32 5.69
CA ILE A 201 -1.40 -5.48 7.12
C ILE A 201 0.02 -5.01 7.43
N GLU A 202 0.11 -4.05 8.34
CA GLU A 202 1.36 -3.54 8.85
C GLU A 202 1.57 -4.03 10.29
N SER A 203 2.83 -4.24 10.66
CA SER A 203 3.19 -4.57 12.04
C SER A 203 3.31 -3.27 12.83
N GLY A 204 2.36 -2.98 13.71
CA GLY A 204 2.37 -1.74 14.48
C GLY A 204 1.08 -1.49 15.26
N GLN A 205 1.04 -0.35 15.93
CA GLN A 205 -0.15 0.17 16.62
C GLN A 205 -0.90 1.21 15.78
N GLU A 206 -0.45 1.47 14.54
CA GLU A 206 -1.15 2.38 13.65
C GLU A 206 -2.45 1.76 13.15
N LEU A 207 -3.45 2.63 12.91
CA LEU A 207 -4.71 2.22 12.31
C LEU A 207 -4.48 1.66 10.90
N PRO A 208 -5.11 0.53 10.54
CA PRO A 208 -5.08 0.01 9.18
C PRO A 208 -5.50 1.08 8.17
N LEU A 209 -4.60 1.38 7.22
CA LEU A 209 -4.82 2.38 6.18
C LEU A 209 -5.57 1.77 4.99
N VAL A 210 -6.87 2.01 4.93
CA VAL A 210 -7.77 1.51 3.89
C VAL A 210 -7.74 2.44 2.68
N THR A 211 -7.56 1.81 1.52
CA THR A 211 -7.54 2.43 0.20
C THR A 211 -8.86 2.11 -0.51
N PRO A 212 -9.76 3.09 -0.71
CA PRO A 212 -11.11 2.83 -1.22
C PRO A 212 -11.13 2.63 -2.73
N ALA A 213 -11.92 1.64 -3.18
CA ALA A 213 -12.36 1.47 -4.57
C ALA A 213 -13.79 1.98 -4.78
N GLU A 214 -14.61 2.00 -3.72
CA GLU A 214 -15.90 2.70 -3.66
C GLU A 214 -16.01 3.35 -2.28
N ALA A 215 -16.63 4.52 -2.20
CA ALA A 215 -16.84 5.22 -0.94
C ALA A 215 -18.09 6.08 -1.02
N GLU A 216 -18.85 6.09 0.07
CA GLU A 216 -20.01 6.95 0.29
C GLU A 216 -19.93 7.52 1.70
N ILE A 217 -20.22 8.82 1.84
CA ILE A 217 -20.37 9.48 3.13
C ILE A 217 -21.84 9.87 3.29
N GLY A 218 -22.49 9.33 4.32
CA GLY A 218 -23.90 9.58 4.66
C GLY A 218 -24.18 11.07 4.94
N PRO A 219 -25.44 11.49 5.11
CA PRO A 219 -25.80 12.90 5.32
C PRO A 219 -25.14 13.50 6.58
N LYS A 220 -25.13 14.84 6.67
CA LYS A 220 -24.72 15.52 7.91
C LYS A 220 -25.69 15.14 9.04
N PRO A 221 -25.20 14.95 10.29
CA PRO A 221 -26.06 14.65 11.44
C PRO A 221 -27.05 15.77 11.75
#